data_AF-A0A6B3H7R8-F1
#
_entry.id   AF-A0A6B3H7R8-F1
#
_cell.length_a   1.000
_cell.length_b   1.000
_cell.length_c   1.000
_cell.angle_alpha   90.00
_cell.angle_beta   90.00
_cell.angle_gamma   90.00
#
_symmetry.space_group_name_H-M   'P 1'
#
loop_
_entity.id
_entity.type
_entity.pdbx_description
1 polymer ?
#
loop_
_entity_poly.entity_id
_entity_poly.type
_entity_poly.pdbx_seq_one_letter_code
_entity_poly.pdbx_strand_id
1 'polypeptide(L)'
;LVNAHAPQGDQARLVDWAWATRGAAWLDAAYWTIWLIAAGHTPASAEHWAAEIPAWRTAPPEGITAFATANANIWSDISNADPAPWTLRLATAANAWHVHRRTG
;
A
#
# COMPACT_ATOMS: atom_id res chain seq x y z
N LEU A 1 8.86 -21.43 -7.00
CA LEU A 1 8.79 -21.11 -8.44
C LEU A 1 9.13 -19.63 -8.62
N VAL A 2 10.41 -19.28 -8.65
CA VAL A 2 10.86 -17.96 -9.09
C VAL A 2 11.74 -18.24 -10.29
N ASN A 3 11.22 -17.99 -11.50
CA ASN A 3 12.02 -18.12 -12.71
C ASN A 3 13.04 -16.98 -12.70
N ALA A 4 14.32 -17.29 -12.55
CA ALA A 4 15.44 -16.35 -12.61
C ALA A 4 15.65 -15.74 -14.02
N HIS A 5 14.67 -15.87 -14.91
CA HIS A 5 14.73 -15.53 -16.33
C HIS A 5 13.57 -14.65 -16.75
N ALA A 6 13.03 -13.82 -15.85
CA ALA A 6 12.15 -12.74 -16.27
C ALA A 6 12.93 -11.88 -17.29
N PRO A 7 12.50 -11.78 -18.56
CA PRO A 7 13.18 -10.97 -19.54
C PRO A 7 13.20 -9.52 -19.04
N GLN A 8 14.37 -8.89 -19.11
CA GLN A 8 14.47 -7.45 -18.89
C GLN A 8 13.69 -6.75 -20.01
N GLY A 9 12.72 -5.90 -19.64
CA GLY A 9 11.91 -5.16 -20.59
C GLY A 9 11.02 -4.13 -19.88
N ASP A 10 10.42 -3.22 -20.63
CA ASP A 10 9.63 -2.09 -20.12
C ASP A 10 8.24 -2.50 -19.60
N GLN A 11 8.01 -3.78 -19.30
CA GLN A 11 6.73 -4.30 -18.86
C GLN A 11 6.84 -5.06 -17.55
N ALA A 12 6.04 -4.64 -16.58
CA ALA A 12 5.79 -5.42 -15.37
C ALA A 12 4.80 -6.57 -15.65
N ARG A 13 4.86 -7.61 -14.81
CA ARG A 13 3.88 -8.70 -14.76
C ARG A 13 3.34 -8.78 -13.33
N LEU A 14 2.03 -8.76 -13.19
CA LEU A 14 1.38 -9.02 -11.90
C LEU A 14 1.21 -10.53 -11.72
N VAL A 15 1.74 -11.05 -10.62
CA VAL A 15 1.76 -12.48 -10.29
C VAL A 15 1.04 -12.72 -8.95
N ASP A 16 0.98 -13.97 -8.51
CA ASP A 16 0.37 -14.37 -7.23
C ASP A 16 -1.12 -14.03 -7.08
N TRP A 17 -1.91 -14.48 -8.07
CA TRP A 17 -3.36 -14.23 -8.16
C TRP A 17 -4.22 -15.17 -7.29
N ALA A 18 -3.63 -15.97 -6.42
CA ALA A 18 -4.35 -17.02 -5.68
C ALA A 18 -5.50 -16.48 -4.80
N TRP A 19 -5.42 -15.20 -4.40
CA TRP A 19 -6.35 -14.53 -3.49
C TRP A 19 -7.01 -13.28 -4.10
N ALA A 20 -6.96 -13.14 -5.43
CA ALA A 20 -7.57 -12.01 -6.10
C ALA A 20 -9.08 -11.94 -5.80
N THR A 21 -9.55 -10.79 -5.33
CA THR A 21 -10.91 -10.59 -4.82
C THR A 21 -11.53 -9.34 -5.41
N ARG A 22 -12.86 -9.31 -5.56
CA ARG A 22 -13.59 -8.13 -6.00
C ARG A 22 -13.58 -7.05 -4.90
N GLY A 23 -13.10 -5.87 -5.25
CA GLY A 23 -13.07 -4.70 -4.36
C GLY A 23 -13.23 -3.39 -5.14
N ALA A 24 -13.16 -2.26 -4.42
CA ALA A 24 -13.13 -0.96 -5.07
C ALA A 24 -11.84 -0.82 -5.88
N ALA A 25 -11.94 -0.30 -7.11
CA ALA A 25 -10.83 -0.27 -8.06
C ALA A 25 -9.60 0.55 -7.60
N TRP A 26 -9.77 1.42 -6.59
CA TRP A 26 -8.69 2.20 -6.01
C TRP A 26 -7.91 1.46 -4.92
N LEU A 27 -8.36 0.28 -4.47
CA LEU A 27 -7.72 -0.45 -3.37
C LEU A 27 -6.31 -0.90 -3.69
N ASP A 28 -6.03 -1.35 -4.91
CA ASP A 28 -4.67 -1.73 -5.31
C ASP A 28 -3.70 -0.55 -5.14
N ALA A 29 -4.15 0.64 -5.53
CA ALA A 29 -3.41 1.87 -5.38
C ALA A 29 -3.28 2.35 -3.92
N ALA A 30 -4.19 1.89 -3.04
CA ALA A 30 -4.09 2.14 -1.60
C ALA A 30 -3.07 1.20 -0.95
N TYR A 31 -3.06 -0.07 -1.34
CA TYR A 31 -2.15 -1.07 -0.79
C TYR A 31 -0.69 -0.73 -1.10
N TRP A 32 -0.35 -0.45 -2.37
CA TRP A 32 1.04 -0.15 -2.72
C TRP A 32 1.53 1.20 -2.14
N THR A 33 0.64 2.10 -1.67
CA THR A 33 1.02 3.37 -1.05
C THR A 33 1.78 3.11 0.26
N ILE A 34 1.31 2.15 1.06
CA ILE A 34 2.01 1.70 2.27
C ILE A 34 3.39 1.14 1.92
N TRP A 35 3.47 0.33 0.86
CA TRP A 35 4.73 -0.28 0.41
C TRP A 35 5.72 0.75 -0.13
N LEU A 36 5.26 1.77 -0.87
CA LEU A 36 6.10 2.87 -1.34
C LEU A 36 6.66 3.68 -0.16
N ILE A 37 5.85 3.94 0.86
CA ILE A 37 6.31 4.61 2.09
C ILE A 37 7.34 3.76 2.82
N ALA A 38 7.10 2.45 2.94
CA ALA A 38 8.05 1.52 3.53
C ALA A 38 9.36 1.41 2.72
N ALA A 39 9.31 1.70 1.42
CA ALA A 39 10.48 1.79 0.54
C ALA A 39 11.19 3.15 0.59
N GLY A 40 10.69 4.12 1.37
CA GLY A 40 11.33 5.41 1.62
C GLY A 40 10.63 6.64 1.03
N HIS A 41 9.48 6.47 0.36
CA HIS A 41 8.69 7.63 -0.07
C HIS A 41 8.01 8.33 1.12
N THR A 42 7.80 9.64 1.00
CA THR A 42 6.91 10.35 1.93
C THR A 42 5.45 9.99 1.62
N PRO A 43 4.52 10.12 2.58
CA PRO A 43 3.09 9.91 2.32
C PRO A 43 2.56 10.70 1.12
N ALA A 44 2.91 11.98 1.01
CA ALA A 44 2.51 12.82 -0.11
C ALA A 44 3.10 12.34 -1.46
N SER A 45 4.37 11.91 -1.49
CA SER A 45 4.99 11.36 -2.70
C SER A 45 4.36 10.03 -3.12
N ALA A 46 3.98 9.18 -2.15
CA ALA A 46 3.31 7.92 -2.44
C ALA A 46 1.88 8.14 -2.96
N GLU A 47 1.11 9.07 -2.37
CA GLU A 47 -0.22 9.44 -2.90
C GLU A 47 -0.14 10.07 -4.28
N HIS A 48 0.93 10.81 -4.59
CA HIS A 48 1.16 11.33 -5.94
C HIS A 48 1.25 10.20 -6.99
N TRP A 49 1.98 9.12 -6.69
CA TRP A 49 2.00 7.94 -7.57
C TRP A 49 0.66 7.22 -7.64
N ALA A 50 -0.06 7.10 -6.52
CA ALA A 50 -1.41 6.55 -6.52
C ALA A 50 -2.36 7.38 -7.40
N ALA A 51 -2.18 8.70 -7.43
CA ALA A 51 -2.94 9.61 -8.27
C ALA A 51 -2.66 9.44 -9.77
N GLU A 52 -1.65 8.67 -10.20
CA GLU A 52 -1.52 8.27 -11.61
C GLU A 52 -2.56 7.21 -12.03
N ILE A 53 -3.21 6.54 -11.07
CA ILE A 53 -4.26 5.57 -11.32
C ILE A 53 -5.62 6.28 -11.44
N PRO A 54 -6.34 6.17 -12.58
CA PRO A 54 -7.62 6.87 -12.75
C PRO A 54 -8.64 6.57 -11.67
N ALA A 55 -8.72 5.32 -11.20
CA ALA A 55 -9.65 4.91 -10.15
C ALA A 55 -9.38 5.59 -8.79
N TRP A 56 -8.11 5.90 -8.49
CA TRP A 56 -7.73 6.61 -7.27
C TRP A 56 -8.28 8.03 -7.24
N ARG A 57 -8.23 8.74 -8.38
CA ARG A 57 -8.70 10.13 -8.49
C ARG A 57 -10.18 10.27 -8.18
N THR A 58 -10.97 9.22 -8.37
CA THR A 58 -12.41 9.19 -8.10
C THR A 58 -12.75 8.51 -6.78
N ALA A 59 -11.76 8.08 -6.00
CA ALA A 59 -11.99 7.42 -4.72
C ALA A 59 -12.53 8.41 -3.68
N PRO A 60 -13.52 8.01 -2.86
CA PRO A 60 -14.01 8.88 -1.79
C PRO A 60 -12.88 9.20 -0.80
N PRO A 61 -12.58 10.48 -0.52
CA PRO A 61 -11.50 10.86 0.39
C PRO A 61 -11.63 10.24 1.79
N GLU A 62 -12.86 10.14 2.30
CA GLU A 62 -13.19 9.48 3.56
C GLU A 62 -12.95 7.96 3.51
N GLY A 63 -13.15 7.34 2.34
CA GLY A 63 -12.86 5.93 2.10
C GLY A 63 -11.36 5.64 2.15
N ILE A 64 -10.54 6.50 1.55
CA ILE A 64 -9.07 6.41 1.64
C ILE A 64 -8.62 6.57 3.10
N THR A 65 -9.14 7.56 3.82
CA THR A 65 -8.78 7.80 5.22
C THR A 65 -9.21 6.64 6.13
N ALA A 66 -10.39 6.05 5.90
CA ALA A 66 -10.83 4.85 6.60
C ALA A 66 -9.93 3.65 6.32
N PHE A 67 -9.54 3.44 5.06
CA PHE A 67 -8.62 2.37 4.66
C PHE A 67 -7.23 2.53 5.30
N ALA A 68 -6.67 3.75 5.30
CA ALA A 68 -5.39 4.03 5.93
C ALA A 68 -5.43 3.76 7.45
N THR A 69 -6.52 4.15 8.11
CA THR A 69 -6.74 3.87 9.54
C THR A 69 -6.83 2.37 9.82
N ALA A 70 -7.61 1.63 9.04
CA ALA A 70 -7.74 0.19 9.18
C ALA A 70 -6.39 -0.53 9.01
N ASN A 71 -5.60 -0.11 8.01
CA ASN A 71 -4.28 -0.72 7.77
C ASN A 71 -3.25 -0.36 8.85
N ALA A 72 -3.29 0.85 9.43
CA ALA A 72 -2.44 1.19 10.56
C ALA A 72 -2.71 0.25 11.75
N ASN A 73 -3.98 -0.06 12.03
CA ASN A 73 -4.35 -1.02 13.07
C ASN A 73 -3.88 -2.44 12.75
N ILE A 74 -4.18 -2.93 11.54
CA ILE A 74 -3.79 -4.29 11.10
C ILE A 74 -2.27 -4.48 11.18
N TRP A 75 -1.49 -3.53 10.65
CA TRP A 75 -0.03 -3.66 10.69
C TRP A 75 0.55 -3.50 12.08
N SER A 76 -0.06 -2.69 12.95
CA SER A 76 0.26 -2.65 14.37
C SER A 76 0.09 -4.05 14.99
N ASP A 77 -1.07 -4.68 14.82
CA ASP A 77 -1.37 -6.01 15.36
C ASP A 77 -0.42 -7.09 14.82
N ILE A 78 -0.18 -7.10 13.50
CA ILE A 78 0.77 -8.04 12.87
C ILE A 78 2.17 -7.86 13.46
N SER A 79 2.65 -6.63 13.56
CA SER A 79 4.02 -6.36 14.04
C SER A 79 4.18 -6.65 15.53
N ASN A 80 3.11 -6.52 16.34
CA ASN A 80 3.12 -6.89 17.75
C ASN A 80 3.12 -8.40 17.95
N ALA A 81 2.39 -9.14 17.10
CA ALA A 81 2.32 -10.59 17.16
C ALA A 81 3.60 -11.27 16.63
N ASP A 82 4.20 -10.73 15.56
CA ASP A 82 5.42 -11.25 14.94
C ASP A 82 6.37 -10.09 14.52
N PRO A 83 7.27 -9.65 15.41
CA PRO A 83 8.09 -8.44 15.22
C PRO A 83 9.32 -8.69 14.33
N ALA A 84 9.10 -9.08 13.08
CA ALA A 84 10.15 -9.14 12.07
C ALA A 84 10.53 -7.73 11.54
N PRO A 85 11.77 -7.51 11.06
CA PRO A 85 12.17 -6.19 10.54
C PRO A 85 11.26 -5.65 9.43
N TRP A 86 10.65 -6.51 8.61
CA TRP A 86 9.77 -6.08 7.54
C TRP A 86 8.35 -5.73 8.03
N THR A 87 7.82 -6.42 9.06
CA THR A 87 6.50 -6.10 9.64
C THR A 87 6.55 -4.77 10.39
N LEU A 88 7.63 -4.53 11.15
CA LEU A 88 7.87 -3.25 11.84
C LEU A 88 7.98 -2.06 10.87
N ARG A 89 8.63 -2.27 9.72
CA ARG A 89 8.68 -1.25 8.65
C ARG A 89 7.30 -0.95 8.10
N LEU A 90 6.48 -1.97 7.85
CA LEU A 90 5.13 -1.75 7.34
C LEU A 90 4.19 -1.11 8.37
N ALA A 91 4.31 -1.47 9.65
CA ALA A 91 3.59 -0.79 10.73
C ALA A 91 3.94 0.70 10.80
N THR A 92 5.23 1.01 10.70
CA THR A 92 5.71 2.41 10.68
C THR A 92 5.17 3.16 9.47
N ALA A 93 5.23 2.56 8.27
CA ALA A 93 4.74 3.15 7.03
C ALA A 93 3.22 3.37 7.04
N ALA A 94 2.45 2.37 7.47
CA ALA A 94 1.00 2.46 7.58
C ALA A 94 0.58 3.53 8.58
N ASN A 95 1.26 3.63 9.73
CA ASN A 95 1.01 4.69 10.70
C ASN A 95 1.38 6.08 10.17
N ALA A 96 2.51 6.22 9.48
CA ALA A 96 2.90 7.49 8.87
C ALA A 96 1.85 7.98 7.85
N TRP A 97 1.31 7.07 7.03
CA TRP A 97 0.25 7.40 6.10
C TRP A 97 -1.05 7.77 6.82
N HIS A 98 -1.45 7.00 7.83
CA HIS A 98 -2.63 7.31 8.65
C HIS A 98 -2.54 8.71 9.26
N VAL A 99 -1.40 9.06 9.88
CA VAL A 99 -1.18 10.39 10.46
C VAL A 99 -1.33 11.47 9.40
N HIS A 100 -0.69 11.31 8.23
CA HIS A 100 -0.81 12.24 7.11
C HIS A 100 -2.27 12.49 6.71
N ARG A 101 -3.06 11.42 6.54
CA ARG A 101 -4.49 11.47 6.18
C ARG A 101 -5.39 12.12 7.24
N ARG A 102 -4.94 12.23 8.49
CA ARG A 102 -5.69 12.89 9.57
C ARG A 102 -5.30 14.35 9.80
N THR A 103 -4.15 14.76 9.28
CA THR A 103 -3.62 16.12 9.43
C THR A 103 -3.89 17.03 8.24
N GLY A 104 -4.14 16.46 7.06
CA GLY A 104 -4.57 17.18 5.85
C GLY A 104 -6.07 17.09 5.66
#